data_AF-A0A7C4D811-F1
#
_entry.id   AF-A0A7C4D811-F1
#
_cell.length_a   1.000
_cell.length_b   1.000
_cell.length_c   1.000
_cell.angle_alpha   90.00
_cell.angle_beta   90.00
_cell.angle_gamma   90.00
#
_symmetry.space_group_name_H-M   'P 1'
#
loop_
_entity.id
_entity.type
_entity.pdbx_description
1 polymer ?
#
loop_
_entity_poly.entity_id
_entity_poly.type
_entity_poly.pdbx_seq_one_letter_code
_entity_poly.pdbx_strand_id
1 'polypeptide(L)' 'SWKDVSDELGGLPSVKYHCGVLAVGALRRAIRAYYADKPKPNWLPKEPTREERQALEEEKLMEVLAKRAQKFSANE' A
#
# COMPACT_ATOMS: atom_id res chain seq x y z
N SER A 1 -5.77 -3.65 -10.07
CA SER A 1 -6.18 -3.96 -8.68
C SER A 1 -5.23 -5.00 -8.12
N TRP A 2 -5.25 -5.33 -6.82
CA TRP A 2 -4.42 -6.43 -6.30
C TRP A 2 -4.84 -7.79 -6.90
N LYS A 3 -6.12 -7.92 -7.26
CA LYS A 3 -6.67 -9.12 -7.90
C LYS A 3 -6.09 -9.28 -9.29
N ASP A 4 -6.01 -8.20 -10.07
CA ASP A 4 -5.40 -8.23 -11.40
C ASP A 4 -3.94 -8.70 -11.30
N VAL A 5 -3.18 -8.21 -10.31
CA VAL A 5 -1.80 -8.68 -10.07
C VAL A 5 -1.76 -10.18 -9.74
N SER A 6 -2.67 -10.66 -8.89
CA SER A 6 -2.78 -12.08 -8.57
C SER A 6 -3.12 -12.91 -9.81
N ASP A 7 -4.09 -12.47 -10.60
CA ASP A 7 -4.58 -13.20 -11.78
C ASP A 7 -3.48 -13.30 -12.85
N GLU A 8 -2.73 -12.23 -13.10
CA GLU A 8 -1.58 -12.22 -14.03
C GLU A 8 -0.42 -13.10 -13.56
N LEU A 9 -0.30 -13.37 -12.26
CA LEU A 9 0.69 -14.30 -11.70
C LEU A 9 0.23 -15.77 -11.73
N GLY A 10 -0.95 -16.07 -12.29
CA GLY A 10 -1.55 -17.42 -12.28
C GLY A 10 -2.31 -17.75 -10.98
N GLY A 11 -2.66 -16.73 -10.20
CA GLY A 11 -3.33 -16.83 -8.91
C GLY A 11 -2.36 -16.81 -7.73
N LEU A 12 -2.79 -16.22 -6.62
CA LEU A 12 -2.08 -16.23 -5.34
C LEU A 12 -2.95 -16.85 -4.24
N PRO A 13 -2.35 -17.55 -3.27
CA PRO A 13 -3.06 -17.97 -2.06
C PRO A 13 -3.71 -16.77 -1.37
N SER A 14 -4.93 -16.96 -0.84
CA SER A 14 -5.70 -15.88 -0.21
C SER A 14 -4.90 -15.17 0.88
N VAL A 15 -4.11 -15.88 1.68
CA VAL A 15 -3.24 -15.31 2.74
C VAL A 15 -2.22 -14.28 2.21
N LYS A 16 -1.84 -14.33 0.93
CA LYS A 16 -0.87 -13.44 0.29
C LYS A 16 -1.49 -12.21 -0.39
N TYR A 17 -2.80 -11.97 -0.25
CA TYR A 17 -3.46 -10.82 -0.89
C TYR A 17 -2.85 -9.48 -0.43
N HIS A 18 -2.48 -9.36 0.85
CA HIS A 18 -1.91 -8.14 1.42
C HIS A 18 -0.62 -7.70 0.70
N CYS A 19 0.21 -8.67 0.26
CA CYS A 19 1.40 -8.37 -0.53
C CYS A 19 1.03 -7.66 -1.84
N GLY A 20 -0.06 -8.09 -2.49
CA GLY A 20 -0.59 -7.44 -3.68
C GLY A 20 -1.19 -6.07 -3.40
N VAL A 21 -1.88 -5.90 -2.26
CA VAL A 21 -2.41 -4.60 -1.82
C VAL A 21 -1.28 -3.60 -1.59
N LEU A 22 -0.23 -3.99 -0.86
CA LEU A 22 0.95 -3.16 -0.63
C LEU A 22 1.66 -2.79 -1.94
N ALA A 23 1.85 -3.74 -2.86
CA ALA A 23 2.46 -3.48 -4.16
C ALA A 23 1.66 -2.45 -4.98
N VAL A 24 0.34 -2.63 -5.07
CA VAL A 24 -0.55 -1.71 -5.80
C VAL A 24 -0.59 -0.34 -5.13
N GLY A 25 -0.66 -0.29 -3.79
CA GLY A 25 -0.66 0.95 -3.02
C GLY A 25 0.62 1.75 -3.21
N ALA A 26 1.78 1.09 -3.12
CA ALA A 26 3.09 1.71 -3.31
C ALA A 26 3.24 2.28 -4.73
N LEU A 27 2.85 1.52 -5.76
CA LEU A 27 2.90 1.98 -7.14
C LEU A 27 2.01 3.21 -7.38
N ARG A 28 0.76 3.19 -6.89
CA ARG A 28 -0.17 4.32 -7.01
C ARG A 28 0.37 5.58 -6.32
N ARG A 29 0.97 5.42 -5.15
CA ARG A 29 1.64 6.51 -4.42
C ARG A 29 2.82 7.08 -5.21
N ALA A 30 3.64 6.21 -5.81
CA ALA A 30 4.77 6.63 -6.65
C ALA A 30 4.31 7.43 -7.89
N ILE A 31 3.23 6.99 -8.55
CA ILE A 31 2.61 7.72 -9.66
C ILE A 31 2.14 9.11 -9.19
N ARG A 32 1.46 9.21 -8.04
CA ARG A 32 1.03 10.50 -7.49
C ARG A 32 2.21 11.42 -7.16
N ALA A 33 3.26 10.87 -6.56
CA ALA A 33 4.47 11.62 -6.25
C ALA A 33 5.13 12.15 -7.54
N TYR A 34 5.16 11.36 -8.61
CA TYR A 34 5.66 11.80 -9.90
C TYR A 34 4.87 12.99 -10.47
N TYR A 35 3.54 13.01 -10.29
CA TYR A 35 2.66 14.09 -10.74
C TYR A 35 2.41 15.20 -9.69
N ALA A 36 3.17 15.25 -8.59
CA ALA A 36 2.96 16.26 -7.54
C ALA A 36 3.16 17.69 -8.07
N ASP A 37 4.24 17.90 -8.83
CA ASP A 37 4.62 19.20 -9.41
C ASP A 37 4.32 19.29 -10.91
N LYS A 38 3.49 18.38 -11.44
CA LYS A 38 3.15 18.30 -12.87
C LYS A 38 1.64 18.40 -13.06
N PRO A 39 1.17 18.79 -14.26
CA PRO A 39 -0.24 18.69 -14.59
C PRO A 39 -0.73 17.24 -14.39
N LYS A 40 -1.75 17.06 -13.54
CA LYS A 40 -2.32 15.74 -13.28
C LYS A 40 -3.13 15.29 -14.49
N PRO A 41 -2.91 14.06 -15.00
CA PRO A 41 -3.69 13.55 -16.11
C PRO A 41 -5.13 13.30 -15.67
N ASN A 42 -6.07 13.37 -16.63
CA ASN A 42 -7.50 13.21 -16.40
C ASN A 42 -7.90 11.85 -15.80
N TRP A 43 -7.12 10.80 -16.06
CA TRP A 43 -7.35 9.45 -15.55
C TRP A 43 -6.84 9.23 -14.12
N LEU A 44 -6.02 10.14 -13.56
CA LEU A 44 -5.49 10.00 -12.21
C LEU A 44 -6.53 10.52 -11.20
N PRO A 45 -7.13 9.66 -10.35
CA PRO A 45 -8.14 10.10 -9.40
C PRO A 45 -7.55 11.10 -8.41
N LYS A 46 -8.31 12.12 -7.98
CA LYS A 46 -7.86 13.07 -6.96
C LYS A 46 -7.66 12.40 -5.61
N GLU A 47 -8.65 11.61 -5.20
CA GLU A 47 -8.64 10.89 -3.94
C GLU A 47 -7.91 9.54 -4.05
N PRO A 48 -7.34 9.04 -2.93
CA PRO A 48 -6.82 7.69 -2.87
C PRO A 48 -7.86 6.65 -3.27
N THR A 49 -7.40 5.61 -3.95
CA THR A 49 -8.23 4.44 -4.27
C THR A 49 -8.44 3.56 -3.03
N ARG A 50 -9.35 2.58 -3.09
CA ARG A 50 -9.59 1.67 -1.94
C ARG A 50 -8.33 0.89 -1.56
N GLU A 51 -7.64 0.32 -2.54
CA GLU A 51 -6.42 -0.47 -2.29
C GLU A 51 -5.27 0.41 -1.80
N GLU A 52 -5.22 1.67 -2.24
CA GLU A 52 -4.23 2.63 -1.78
C GLU A 52 -4.48 3.04 -0.32
N ARG A 53 -5.75 3.21 0.09
CA ARG A 53 -6.12 3.40 1.50
C ARG A 53 -5.74 2.19 2.35
N GLN A 54 -6.08 0.98 1.89
CA GLN A 54 -5.73 -0.26 2.60
C GLN A 54 -4.22 -0.39 2.81
N ALA A 55 -3.41 -0.10 1.78
CA ALA A 55 -1.97 -0.12 1.92
C ALA A 55 -1.45 0.89 2.97
N LEU A 56 -2.00 2.11 3.01
CA LEU A 56 -1.64 3.12 4.02
C LEU A 56 -2.04 2.70 5.43
N GLU A 57 -3.20 2.05 5.59
CA GLU A 57 -3.67 1.50 6.87
C GLU A 57 -2.76 0.37 7.36
N GLU A 58 -2.40 -0.56 6.48
CA GLU A 58 -1.48 -1.66 6.77
C GLU A 58 -0.09 -1.14 7.17
N GLU A 59 0.47 -0.19 6.41
CA GLU A 59 1.77 0.45 6.72
C GLU A 59 1.74 1.15 8.09
N LYS A 60 0.69 1.92 8.38
CA LYS A 60 0.53 2.63 9.65
C LYS A 60 0.40 1.66 10.83
N LEU A 61 -0.33 0.56 10.65
CA LEU A 61 -0.46 -0.47 11.68
C LEU A 61 0.92 -1.07 11.99
N MET A 62 1.68 -1.43 10.96
CA MET A 62 3.04 -1.96 11.12
C MET A 62 3.97 -0.98 11.84
N GLU A 63 3.88 0.31 11.52
CA GLU A 63 4.65 1.35 12.22
C GLU A 63 4.31 1.42 13.71
N VAL A 64 3.02 1.38 14.07
CA VAL A 64 2.57 1.39 15.47
C VAL A 64 3.06 0.14 16.22
N LEU A 65 2.96 -1.03 15.57
CA LEU A 65 3.42 -2.29 16.16
C LEU A 65 4.95 -2.28 16.37
N ALA A 66 5.71 -1.78 15.40
CA ALA A 66 7.16 -1.65 15.51
C ALA A 66 7.57 -0.71 16.66
N LYS A 67 6.91 0.45 16.78
CA LYS A 67 7.15 1.39 17.90
C LYS A 67 6.82 0.75 19.25
N ARG A 68 5.75 -0.05 19.33
CA ARG A 68 5.42 -0.79 20.56
C ARG A 68 6.49 -1.81 20.90
N ALA A 69 6.90 -2.64 19.94
CA ALA A 69 7.94 -3.64 20.14
C ALA A 69 9.26 -3.02 20.63
N GLN A 70 9.70 -1.91 20.04
CA GLN A 70 10.89 -1.18 20.48
C GLN A 70 10.78 -0.67 21.92
N LYS A 71 9.61 -0.16 22.32
CA LYS A 71 9.36 0.27 23.71
C LYS A 71 9.41 -0.90 24.70
N PHE A 72 8.92 -2.07 24.32
CA PHE A 72 9.02 -3.26 25.16
C PHE A 72 10.49 -3.69 25.34
N SER A 73 11.25 -3.77 24.25
CA SER A 73 12.68 -4.15 24.30
C SER A 73 13.58 -3.13 25.00
N ALA A 74 13.16 -1.87 25.14
CA ALA A 74 13.91 -0.83 25.86
C ALA A 74 13.60 -0.77 27.37
N ASN A 75 12.56 -1.47 27.82
CA ASN A 75 12.13 -1.54 29.22
C ASN A 75 12.50 -2.88 29.90
N GLU A 76 13.22 -3.76 29.20
CA GLU A 76 13.89 -4.97 29.71
C GLU A 76 15.36 -4.66 30.00
#